data_AF-A0A3R9WTK0-F1
#
_entry.id   AF-A0A3R9WTK0-F1
#
_cell.length_a   1.000
_cell.length_b   1.000
_cell.length_c   1.000
_cell.angle_alpha   90.00
_cell.angle_beta   90.00
_cell.angle_gamma   90.00
#
_symmetry.space_group_name_H-M   'P 1'
#
loop_
_entity.id
_entity.type
_entity.pdbx_description
1 polymer ?
#
loop_
_entity_poly.entity_id
_entity_poly.type
_entity_poly.pdbx_seq_one_letter_code
_entity_poly.pdbx_strand_id
1 'polypeptide(L)'
;MNPAGEGPLHLDAVSVLNAKTTLVQLLGRAGIHPGDAEELIGLVSAGAVAVAAAEVAGGAEDAPAAKGEPYTSGWLDGAHTVTEALGGIAERMLRDAVGADTPGDPLDARPPAGRMELERAKVAVLPLYLSFAAESDLDPDVSEPVLTAVLGTMSTRQRTGYAGRLTAFAAEHRARLERMYAQYGPGSPIAIHGRYSLLHSPTSVAVLERLLTEPAALREEWDAAELPPAWLEGLTTAWGEPQ
;
A
#
# COMPACT_ATOMS: atom_id res chain seq x y z
N MET A 1 1.94 44.56 28.57
CA MET A 1 2.82 44.04 27.50
C MET A 1 2.34 42.63 27.21
N ASN A 2 1.48 42.45 26.21
CA ASN A 2 0.99 41.12 25.80
C ASN A 2 2.00 40.54 24.82
N PRO A 3 2.38 39.25 24.93
CA PRO A 3 3.09 38.59 23.85
C PRO A 3 2.13 38.55 22.67
N ALA A 4 2.51 39.21 21.57
CA ALA A 4 1.81 39.05 20.30
C ALA A 4 1.89 37.57 19.95
N GLY A 5 0.73 36.90 19.91
CA GLY A 5 0.65 35.51 19.50
C GLY A 5 1.25 35.37 18.11
N GLU A 6 2.24 34.50 17.98
CA GLU A 6 2.62 33.95 16.69
C GLU A 6 1.34 33.36 16.09
N GLY A 7 0.84 33.99 15.02
CA GLY A 7 -0.29 33.47 14.28
C GLY A 7 0.03 32.08 13.73
N PRO A 8 -0.99 31.33 13.25
CA PRO A 8 -0.77 30.03 12.65
C PRO A 8 0.32 30.12 11.56
N LEU A 9 1.37 29.31 11.69
CA LEU A 9 2.44 29.23 10.70
C LEU A 9 1.85 28.69 9.39
N HIS A 10 1.65 29.57 8.42
CA HIS A 10 1.22 29.22 7.07
C HIS A 10 2.41 29.30 6.13
N LEU A 11 2.77 28.18 5.50
CA LEU A 11 3.70 28.17 4.38
C LEU A 11 2.99 28.73 3.15
N ASP A 12 3.60 29.72 2.48
CA ASP A 12 3.10 30.19 1.20
C ASP A 12 3.42 29.18 0.07
N ALA A 13 2.71 29.29 -1.04
CA ALA A 13 2.83 28.36 -2.17
C ALA A 13 4.25 28.31 -2.77
N VAL A 14 4.99 29.43 -2.76
CA VAL A 14 6.36 29.50 -3.28
C VAL A 14 7.31 28.75 -2.34
N SER A 15 7.14 28.92 -1.03
CA SER A 15 7.89 28.15 -0.02
C SER A 15 7.66 26.65 -0.13
N VAL A 16 6.42 26.21 -0.35
CA VAL A 16 6.10 24.78 -0.58
C VAL A 16 6.77 24.24 -1.84
N LEU A 17 6.73 24.99 -2.95
CA LEU A 17 7.36 24.58 -4.20
C LEU A 17 8.89 24.50 -4.09
N ASN A 18 9.49 25.47 -3.40
CA ASN A 18 10.93 25.45 -3.12
C ASN A 18 11.33 24.27 -2.25
N ALA A 19 10.53 23.95 -1.22
CA ALA A 19 10.74 22.76 -0.39
C ALA A 19 10.64 21.47 -1.21
N LYS A 20 9.61 21.32 -2.06
CA LYS A 20 9.47 20.17 -2.97
C LYS A 20 10.69 20.03 -3.88
N THR A 21 11.12 21.12 -4.51
CA THR A 21 12.30 21.12 -5.40
C THR A 21 13.56 20.72 -4.65
N THR A 22 13.72 21.21 -3.42
CA THR A 22 14.85 20.87 -2.55
C THR A 22 14.84 19.39 -2.18
N LEU A 23 13.68 18.82 -1.85
CA LEU A 23 13.55 17.39 -1.57
C LEU A 23 13.95 16.53 -2.76
N VAL A 24 13.48 16.86 -3.97
CA VAL A 24 13.88 16.14 -5.20
C VAL A 24 15.40 16.18 -5.40
N GLN A 25 16.03 17.33 -5.18
CA GLN A 25 17.50 17.45 -5.28
C GLN A 25 18.24 16.65 -4.21
N LEU A 26 17.76 16.65 -2.96
CA LEU A 26 18.37 15.89 -1.86
C LEU A 26 18.25 14.39 -2.07
N LEU A 27 17.08 13.91 -2.50
CA LEU A 27 16.84 12.51 -2.84
C LEU A 27 17.70 12.10 -4.06
N GLY A 28 17.84 12.98 -5.05
CA GLY A 28 18.76 12.80 -6.18
C GLY A 28 20.21 12.58 -5.74
N ARG A 29 20.69 13.33 -4.74
CA ARG A 29 22.03 13.13 -4.16
C ARG A 29 22.19 11.81 -3.41
N ALA A 30 21.09 11.26 -2.91
CA ALA A 30 21.05 9.92 -2.31
C ALA A 30 20.90 8.79 -3.36
N GLY A 31 20.87 9.12 -4.66
CA GLY A 31 20.77 8.14 -5.75
C GLY A 31 19.34 7.79 -6.16
N ILE A 32 18.33 8.51 -5.69
CA ILE A 32 16.92 8.32 -6.09
C ILE A 32 16.66 9.08 -7.38
N HIS A 33 16.02 8.45 -8.36
CA HIS A 33 15.70 9.10 -9.62
C HIS A 33 14.67 10.23 -9.38
N PRO A 34 14.79 11.40 -10.04
CA PRO A 34 13.88 12.53 -9.79
C PRO A 34 12.40 12.18 -10.01
N GLY A 35 12.09 11.33 -10.99
CA GLY A 35 10.72 10.82 -11.19
C GLY A 35 10.20 10.04 -9.98
N ASP A 36 11.01 9.13 -9.43
CA ASP A 36 10.66 8.35 -8.23
C ASP A 36 10.48 9.26 -7.00
N ALA A 37 11.31 10.30 -6.87
CA ALA A 37 11.20 11.30 -5.81
C ALA A 37 9.90 12.11 -5.94
N GLU A 38 9.51 12.49 -7.16
CA GLU A 38 8.26 13.20 -7.41
C GLU A 38 7.02 12.32 -7.14
N GLU A 39 7.06 11.04 -7.51
CA GLU A 39 6.02 10.06 -7.20
C GLU A 39 5.84 9.94 -5.67
N LEU A 40 6.93 9.74 -4.92
CA LEU A 40 6.89 9.64 -3.46
C LEU A 40 6.33 10.90 -2.79
N ILE A 41 6.81 12.08 -3.19
CA ILE A 41 6.33 13.34 -2.64
C ILE A 41 4.84 13.52 -2.97
N GLY A 42 4.42 13.18 -4.18
CA GLY A 42 3.04 13.23 -4.61
C GLY A 42 2.13 12.31 -3.80
N LEU A 43 2.55 11.08 -3.54
CA LEU A 43 1.85 10.12 -2.68
C LEU A 43 1.68 10.63 -1.26
N VAL A 44 2.75 11.14 -0.64
CA VAL A 44 2.69 11.71 0.71
C VAL A 44 1.75 12.92 0.75
N SER A 45 1.82 13.78 -0.25
CA SER A 45 0.99 14.98 -0.32
C SER A 45 -0.50 14.63 -0.50
N ALA A 46 -0.82 13.69 -1.38
CA ALA A 46 -2.17 13.20 -1.58
C ALA A 46 -2.71 12.51 -0.30
N GLY A 47 -1.88 11.69 0.34
CA GLY A 47 -2.20 11.03 1.60
C GLY A 47 -2.46 12.02 2.73
N ALA A 48 -1.65 13.07 2.86
CA ALA A 48 -1.84 14.10 3.88
C ALA A 48 -3.20 14.83 3.70
N VAL A 49 -3.59 15.14 2.45
CA VAL A 49 -4.91 15.73 2.16
C VAL A 49 -6.04 14.76 2.48
N ALA A 50 -5.88 13.47 2.15
CA ALA A 50 -6.87 12.45 2.48
C ALA A 50 -7.04 12.26 4.01
N VAL A 51 -5.94 12.27 4.77
CA VAL A 51 -5.98 12.21 6.24
C VAL A 51 -6.66 13.45 6.80
N ALA A 52 -6.33 14.65 6.30
CA ALA A 52 -7.01 15.87 6.70
C ALA A 52 -8.53 15.82 6.41
N ALA A 53 -8.94 15.26 5.27
CA ALA A 53 -10.36 15.05 4.97
C ALA A 53 -11.03 14.12 5.99
N ALA A 54 -10.37 13.05 6.40
CA ALA A 54 -10.88 12.13 7.42
C ALA A 54 -10.97 12.78 8.82
N GLU A 55 -9.98 13.60 9.21
CA GLU A 55 -10.02 14.36 10.46
C GLU A 55 -11.18 15.37 10.49
N VAL A 56 -11.41 16.08 9.38
CA VAL A 56 -12.55 17.00 9.23
C VAL A 56 -13.87 16.25 9.30
N ALA A 57 -13.95 15.07 8.68
CA ALA A 57 -15.14 14.22 8.74
C ALA A 57 -15.43 13.75 10.18
N GLY A 58 -14.41 13.33 10.93
CA GLY A 58 -14.57 12.93 12.33
C GLY A 58 -15.04 14.09 13.22
N GLY A 59 -14.51 15.30 13.02
CA GLY A 59 -14.98 16.49 13.75
C GLY A 59 -16.38 16.97 13.36
N ALA A 60 -16.93 16.51 12.24
CA ALA A 60 -18.29 16.83 11.81
C ALA A 60 -19.35 16.22 12.74
N GLU A 61 -19.04 15.09 13.37
CA GLU A 61 -19.93 14.37 14.28
C GLU A 61 -20.20 15.17 15.59
N ASP A 62 -19.33 16.11 15.93
CA ASP A 62 -19.46 17.00 17.11
C ASP A 62 -20.35 18.24 16.86
N ALA A 63 -21.31 18.12 15.93
CA ALA A 63 -22.19 19.21 15.56
C ALA A 63 -22.89 19.83 16.80
N PRO A 64 -22.84 21.16 17.01
CA PRO A 64 -23.44 21.80 18.18
C PRO A 64 -24.97 21.63 18.26
N ALA A 65 -25.43 20.59 18.96
CA ALA A 65 -26.85 20.24 19.09
C ALA A 65 -27.72 21.33 19.76
N ALA A 66 -27.09 22.24 20.51
CA ALA A 66 -27.78 23.31 21.25
C ALA A 66 -28.40 24.40 20.36
N LYS A 67 -28.14 24.39 19.05
CA LYS A 67 -28.59 25.44 18.10
C LYS A 67 -29.80 25.02 17.25
N GLY A 68 -30.34 23.83 17.47
CA GLY A 68 -31.53 23.31 16.78
C GLY A 68 -31.24 22.56 15.49
N GLU A 69 -32.21 21.75 15.07
CA GLU A 69 -32.09 20.79 13.96
C GLU A 69 -31.62 21.41 12.62
N PRO A 70 -32.12 22.58 12.16
CA PRO A 70 -31.65 23.17 10.90
C PRO A 70 -30.17 23.59 10.93
N TYR A 71 -29.64 23.94 12.11
CA TYR A 71 -28.23 24.30 12.27
C TYR A 71 -27.36 23.04 12.21
N THR A 72 -27.75 21.99 12.93
CA THR A 72 -27.06 20.69 12.92
C THR A 72 -27.04 20.09 11.51
N SER A 73 -28.16 20.13 10.78
CA SER A 73 -28.20 19.62 9.41
C SER A 73 -27.30 20.43 8.47
N GLY A 74 -27.30 21.76 8.58
CA GLY A 74 -26.42 22.61 7.77
C GLY A 74 -24.94 22.45 8.10
N TRP A 75 -24.60 22.17 9.36
CA TRP A 75 -23.23 21.84 9.79
C TRP A 75 -22.75 20.54 9.14
N LEU A 76 -23.56 19.48 9.23
CA LEU A 76 -23.22 18.18 8.65
C LEU A 76 -23.11 18.25 7.13
N ASP A 77 -24.03 18.94 6.45
CA ASP A 77 -23.99 19.13 4.99
C ASP A 77 -22.75 19.93 4.54
N GLY A 78 -22.42 21.00 5.27
CA GLY A 78 -21.22 21.79 5.02
C GLY A 78 -19.94 20.98 5.23
N ALA A 79 -19.87 20.20 6.32
CA ALA A 79 -18.72 19.33 6.59
C ALA A 79 -18.58 18.25 5.51
N HIS A 80 -19.68 17.61 5.12
CA HIS A 80 -19.69 16.63 4.03
C HIS A 80 -19.15 17.24 2.74
N THR A 81 -19.66 18.42 2.35
CA THR A 81 -19.20 19.15 1.15
C THR A 81 -17.69 19.42 1.17
N VAL A 82 -17.15 19.87 2.31
CA VAL A 82 -15.71 20.12 2.46
C VAL A 82 -14.91 18.82 2.36
N THR A 83 -15.36 17.75 3.03
CA THR A 83 -14.67 16.45 3.00
C THR A 83 -14.65 15.82 1.61
N GLU A 84 -15.75 15.92 0.85
CA GLU A 84 -15.80 15.49 -0.55
C GLU A 84 -14.85 16.32 -1.43
N ALA A 85 -14.80 17.64 -1.24
CA ALA A 85 -13.91 18.51 -1.99
C ALA A 85 -12.43 18.17 -1.74
N LEU A 86 -12.06 17.96 -0.46
CA LEU A 86 -10.71 17.53 -0.07
C LEU A 86 -10.37 16.14 -0.62
N GLY A 87 -11.31 15.19 -0.54
CA GLY A 87 -11.16 13.86 -1.14
C GLY A 87 -10.89 13.94 -2.65
N GLY A 88 -11.66 14.77 -3.38
CA GLY A 88 -11.44 15.00 -4.81
C GLY A 88 -10.09 15.65 -5.12
N ILE A 89 -9.56 16.51 -4.25
CA ILE A 89 -8.20 17.08 -4.37
C ILE A 89 -7.16 15.97 -4.19
N ALA A 90 -7.28 15.17 -3.13
CA ALA A 90 -6.37 14.06 -2.87
C ALA A 90 -6.33 13.07 -4.04
N GLU A 91 -7.49 12.71 -4.61
CA GLU A 91 -7.55 11.82 -5.77
C GLU A 91 -6.89 12.39 -7.03
N ARG A 92 -7.04 13.69 -7.28
CA ARG A 92 -6.36 14.36 -8.41
C ARG A 92 -4.85 14.33 -8.21
N MET A 93 -4.38 14.73 -7.03
CA MET A 93 -2.96 14.70 -6.69
C MET A 93 -2.38 13.29 -6.81
N LEU A 94 -3.13 12.27 -6.39
CA LEU A 94 -2.72 10.88 -6.50
C LEU A 94 -2.56 10.43 -7.96
N ARG A 95 -3.51 10.79 -8.83
CA ARG A 95 -3.43 10.51 -10.27
C ARG A 95 -2.26 11.21 -10.93
N ASP A 96 -2.00 12.45 -10.56
CA ASP A 96 -0.85 13.21 -11.09
C ASP A 96 0.48 12.62 -10.62
N ALA A 97 0.54 12.11 -9.39
CA ALA A 97 1.76 11.54 -8.79
C ALA A 97 2.15 10.19 -9.39
N VAL A 98 1.18 9.31 -9.63
CA VAL A 98 1.38 7.94 -10.11
C VAL A 98 1.48 7.88 -11.64
N GLY A 99 1.17 8.99 -12.33
CA GLY A 99 0.93 9.01 -13.75
C GLY A 99 -0.47 8.45 -14.04
N ALA A 100 -1.25 9.15 -14.87
CA ALA A 100 -2.52 8.61 -15.31
C ALA A 100 -2.25 7.34 -16.14
N ASP A 101 -2.86 6.21 -15.76
CA ASP A 101 -3.18 5.15 -16.72
C ASP A 101 -3.94 5.87 -17.85
N THR A 102 -3.27 6.09 -19.00
CA THR A 102 -3.88 6.80 -20.12
C THR A 102 -5.04 5.93 -20.60
N PRO A 103 -6.31 6.37 -20.50
CA PRO A 103 -7.42 5.56 -20.95
C PRO A 103 -7.36 5.53 -22.48
N GLY A 104 -6.83 4.45 -23.06
CA GLY A 104 -6.83 4.25 -24.50
C GLY A 104 -5.62 3.61 -25.16
N ASP A 105 -4.73 2.89 -24.45
CA ASP A 105 -3.84 1.93 -25.12
C ASP A 105 -4.50 0.54 -25.13
N PRO A 106 -4.96 0.03 -26.29
CA PRO A 106 -5.76 -1.19 -26.37
C PRO A 106 -4.88 -2.44 -26.48
N LEU A 107 -3.99 -2.64 -25.51
CA LEU A 107 -3.39 -3.92 -25.20
C LEU A 107 -3.33 -4.06 -23.68
N ASP A 108 -3.62 -5.25 -23.17
CA ASP A 108 -3.57 -5.71 -21.77
C ASP A 108 -2.21 -5.51 -21.06
N ALA A 109 -1.37 -4.57 -21.49
CA ALA A 109 -0.09 -4.28 -20.89
C ALA A 109 -0.29 -3.53 -19.57
N ARG A 110 -0.51 -4.28 -18.49
CA ARG A 110 -0.17 -3.81 -17.14
C ARG A 110 1.31 -3.42 -17.22
N PRO A 111 1.69 -2.14 -17.10
CA PRO A 111 3.09 -1.77 -17.22
C PRO A 111 3.90 -2.54 -16.17
N PRO A 112 5.13 -2.99 -16.47
CA PRO A 112 5.93 -3.75 -15.52
C PRO A 112 6.07 -2.96 -14.22
N ALA A 113 6.07 -3.68 -13.09
CA ALA A 113 6.17 -3.04 -11.78
C ALA A 113 7.47 -2.23 -11.68
N GLY A 114 7.33 -0.94 -11.37
CA GLY A 114 8.48 -0.06 -11.20
C GLY A 114 9.24 -0.40 -9.92
N ARG A 115 10.50 0.03 -9.84
CA ARG A 115 11.34 -0.13 -8.63
C ARG A 115 10.64 0.43 -7.38
N MET A 116 9.97 1.57 -7.50
CA MET A 116 9.27 2.18 -6.37
C MET A 116 8.09 1.33 -5.88
N GLU A 117 7.33 0.74 -6.79
CA GLU A 117 6.21 -0.14 -6.45
C GLU A 117 6.70 -1.40 -5.74
N LEU A 118 7.82 -1.95 -6.21
CA LEU A 118 8.48 -3.10 -5.60
C LEU A 118 8.95 -2.79 -4.17
N GLU A 119 9.66 -1.67 -3.97
CA GLU A 119 10.11 -1.26 -2.63
C GLU A 119 8.95 -0.98 -1.69
N ARG A 120 7.88 -0.33 -2.17
CA ARG A 120 6.64 -0.14 -1.38
C ARG A 120 6.02 -1.47 -0.97
N ALA A 121 5.98 -2.44 -1.88
CA ALA A 121 5.46 -3.78 -1.57
C ALA A 121 6.34 -4.48 -0.52
N LYS A 122 7.67 -4.44 -0.65
CA LYS A 122 8.62 -4.99 0.35
C LYS A 122 8.38 -4.39 1.75
N VAL A 123 8.28 -3.07 1.84
CA VAL A 123 8.02 -2.36 3.10
C VAL A 123 6.65 -2.71 3.69
N ALA A 124 5.65 -2.97 2.84
CA ALA A 124 4.30 -3.35 3.30
C ALA A 124 4.22 -4.80 3.81
N VAL A 125 4.86 -5.75 3.13
CA VAL A 125 4.75 -7.18 3.49
C VAL A 125 5.54 -7.55 4.74
N LEU A 126 6.70 -6.92 4.95
CA LEU A 126 7.61 -7.26 6.06
C LEU A 126 6.95 -7.15 7.44
N PRO A 127 6.35 -6.02 7.86
CA PRO A 127 5.74 -5.91 9.18
C PRO A 127 4.54 -6.86 9.36
N LEU A 128 3.78 -7.12 8.29
CA LEU A 128 2.68 -8.07 8.33
C LEU A 128 3.20 -9.49 8.56
N TYR A 129 4.23 -9.90 7.83
CA TYR A 129 4.87 -11.20 8.02
C TYR A 129 5.45 -11.38 9.43
N LEU A 130 6.16 -10.36 9.94
CA LEU A 130 6.75 -10.39 11.29
C LEU A 130 5.69 -10.43 12.41
N SER A 131 4.43 -10.14 12.10
CA SER A 131 3.32 -10.33 13.04
C SER A 131 2.87 -11.79 13.19
N PHE A 132 3.41 -12.71 12.36
CA PHE A 132 3.11 -14.14 12.32
C PHE A 132 4.35 -15.03 12.49
N ALA A 133 5.52 -14.57 12.05
CA ALA A 133 6.79 -15.30 12.13
C ALA A 133 7.87 -14.44 12.80
N ALA A 134 8.70 -15.06 13.64
CA ALA A 134 9.71 -14.33 14.43
C ALA A 134 10.90 -13.82 13.59
N GLU A 135 11.24 -14.52 12.51
CA GLU A 135 12.40 -14.25 11.65
C GLU A 135 12.05 -14.45 10.17
N SER A 136 12.83 -13.88 9.27
CA SER A 136 12.74 -14.09 7.82
C SER A 136 14.02 -14.76 7.36
N ASP A 137 13.91 -15.97 6.80
CA ASP A 137 15.08 -16.77 6.40
C ASP A 137 15.37 -16.68 4.90
N LEU A 138 14.49 -16.04 4.11
CA LEU A 138 14.63 -16.04 2.65
C LEU A 138 15.56 -14.94 2.11
N ASP A 139 16.31 -15.32 1.08
CA ASP A 139 17.22 -14.47 0.30
C ASP A 139 16.49 -13.26 -0.33
N PRO A 140 17.00 -12.03 -0.16
CA PRO A 140 16.51 -10.84 -0.86
C PRO A 140 16.39 -11.02 -2.38
N ASP A 141 17.29 -11.81 -2.99
CA ASP A 141 17.36 -12.01 -4.44
C ASP A 141 16.14 -12.78 -4.99
N VAL A 142 15.50 -13.61 -4.16
CA VAL A 142 14.28 -14.36 -4.53
C VAL A 142 13.01 -13.54 -4.27
N SER A 143 13.09 -12.53 -3.41
CA SER A 143 11.93 -11.71 -3.04
C SER A 143 11.50 -10.78 -4.18
N GLU A 144 12.44 -10.31 -5.01
CA GLU A 144 12.12 -9.40 -6.12
C GLU A 144 11.34 -10.04 -7.26
N PRO A 145 11.74 -11.22 -7.80
CA PRO A 145 10.96 -11.87 -8.86
C PRO A 145 9.54 -12.25 -8.40
N VAL A 146 9.40 -12.71 -7.14
CA VAL A 146 8.10 -13.07 -6.55
C VAL A 146 7.18 -11.85 -6.44
N LEU A 147 7.68 -10.75 -5.89
CA LEU A 147 6.88 -9.52 -5.80
C LEU A 147 6.62 -8.90 -7.17
N THR A 148 7.54 -9.05 -8.12
CA THR A 148 7.32 -8.62 -9.52
C THR A 148 6.14 -9.37 -10.13
N ALA A 149 6.08 -10.70 -9.99
CA ALA A 149 4.94 -11.49 -10.46
C ALA A 149 3.63 -11.09 -9.77
N VAL A 150 3.65 -10.88 -8.44
CA VAL A 150 2.49 -10.40 -7.67
C VAL A 150 2.00 -9.05 -8.19
N LEU A 151 2.89 -8.07 -8.35
CA LEU A 151 2.53 -6.72 -8.80
C LEU A 151 2.13 -6.71 -10.29
N GLY A 152 2.67 -7.63 -11.08
CA GLY A 152 2.27 -7.89 -12.47
C GLY A 152 0.78 -8.17 -12.60
N THR A 153 0.15 -8.80 -11.60
CA THR A 153 -1.31 -9.05 -11.60
C THR A 153 -2.18 -7.80 -11.45
N MET A 154 -1.60 -6.62 -11.21
CA MET A 154 -2.30 -5.39 -10.82
C MET A 154 -2.05 -4.23 -11.78
N SER A 155 -3.04 -3.34 -11.89
CA SER A 155 -2.85 -2.00 -12.47
C SER A 155 -2.08 -1.07 -11.52
N THR A 156 -1.55 0.02 -12.05
CA THR A 156 -0.83 1.06 -11.28
C THR A 156 -1.66 1.62 -10.13
N ARG A 157 -2.95 1.85 -10.39
CA ARG A 157 -3.92 2.27 -9.35
C ARG A 157 -4.06 1.23 -8.25
N GLN A 158 -4.15 -0.04 -8.62
CA GLN A 158 -4.24 -1.13 -7.66
C GLN A 158 -2.95 -1.24 -6.84
N ARG A 159 -1.76 -1.15 -7.44
CA ARG A 159 -0.47 -1.22 -6.74
C ARG A 159 -0.32 -0.12 -5.69
N THR A 160 -0.80 1.08 -6.00
CA THR A 160 -0.76 2.22 -5.08
C THR A 160 -1.54 1.98 -3.79
N GLY A 161 -2.69 1.31 -3.86
CA GLY A 161 -3.50 0.95 -2.69
C GLY A 161 -3.13 -0.40 -2.06
N TYR A 162 -2.07 -1.07 -2.52
CA TYR A 162 -1.86 -2.48 -2.20
C TYR A 162 -1.50 -2.73 -0.72
N ALA A 163 -0.74 -1.84 -0.09
CA ALA A 163 -0.41 -1.95 1.34
C ALA A 163 -1.67 -2.00 2.23
N GLY A 164 -2.69 -1.21 1.89
CA GLY A 164 -3.99 -1.24 2.57
C GLY A 164 -4.72 -2.57 2.36
N ARG A 165 -4.70 -3.10 1.14
CA ARG A 165 -5.29 -4.42 0.84
C ARG A 165 -4.59 -5.55 1.61
N LEU A 166 -3.26 -5.57 1.64
CA LEU A 166 -2.49 -6.55 2.41
C LEU A 166 -2.82 -6.51 3.90
N THR A 167 -2.99 -5.30 4.45
CA THR A 167 -3.38 -5.11 5.85
C THR A 167 -4.78 -5.66 6.12
N ALA A 168 -5.74 -5.36 5.25
CA ALA A 168 -7.11 -5.89 5.35
C ALA A 168 -7.14 -7.41 5.24
N PHE A 169 -6.43 -7.98 4.27
CA PHE A 169 -6.27 -9.43 4.09
C PHE A 169 -5.70 -10.11 5.33
N ALA A 170 -4.60 -9.57 5.88
CA ALA A 170 -3.96 -10.12 7.06
C ALA A 170 -4.86 -10.06 8.31
N ALA A 171 -5.67 -9.00 8.44
CA ALA A 171 -6.65 -8.87 9.51
C ALA A 171 -7.81 -9.87 9.36
N GLU A 172 -8.37 -9.99 8.15
CA GLU A 172 -9.47 -10.91 7.85
C GLU A 172 -9.09 -12.37 8.10
N HIS A 173 -7.87 -12.76 7.72
CA HIS A 173 -7.41 -14.15 7.83
C HIS A 173 -6.42 -14.41 8.97
N ARG A 174 -6.35 -13.51 9.96
CA ARG A 174 -5.38 -13.52 11.06
C ARG A 174 -5.18 -14.91 11.68
N ALA A 175 -6.26 -15.52 12.18
CA ALA A 175 -6.19 -16.81 12.87
C ALA A 175 -5.70 -17.96 11.99
N ARG A 176 -5.99 -17.90 10.67
CA ARG A 176 -5.53 -18.93 9.73
C ARG A 176 -4.06 -18.75 9.38
N LEU A 177 -3.64 -17.51 9.16
CA LEU A 177 -2.24 -17.16 8.93
C LEU A 177 -1.36 -17.58 10.12
N GLU A 178 -1.77 -17.27 11.36
CA GLU A 178 -1.04 -17.67 12.57
C GLU A 178 -0.79 -19.19 12.64
N ARG A 179 -1.82 -20.00 12.37
CA ARG A 179 -1.68 -21.47 12.36
C ARG A 179 -0.77 -21.96 11.24
N MET A 180 -0.95 -21.44 10.04
CA MET A 180 -0.16 -21.84 8.89
C MET A 180 1.33 -21.50 9.09
N TYR A 181 1.66 -20.30 9.56
CA TYR A 181 3.05 -19.94 9.85
C TYR A 181 3.62 -20.73 11.04
N ALA A 182 2.82 -21.07 12.04
CA ALA A 182 3.27 -21.96 13.12
C ALA A 182 3.60 -23.38 12.63
N GLN A 183 2.87 -23.90 11.64
CA GLN A 183 3.03 -25.27 11.14
C GLN A 183 4.11 -25.39 10.05
N TYR A 184 4.27 -24.37 9.20
CA TYR A 184 5.11 -24.44 8.00
C TYR A 184 6.14 -23.31 7.88
N GLY A 185 6.07 -22.28 8.74
CA GLY A 185 6.97 -21.13 8.67
C GLY A 185 8.31 -21.35 9.38
N PRO A 186 9.09 -20.28 9.59
CA PRO A 186 10.36 -20.31 10.31
C PRO A 186 10.24 -20.92 11.70
N GLY A 187 11.16 -21.82 12.03
CA GLY A 187 11.15 -22.56 13.30
C GLY A 187 10.18 -23.75 13.34
N SER A 188 9.38 -23.98 12.29
CA SER A 188 8.57 -25.18 12.17
C SER A 188 9.42 -26.43 11.91
N PRO A 189 8.91 -27.64 12.23
CA PRO A 189 9.62 -28.89 11.96
C PRO A 189 9.71 -29.24 10.47
N ILE A 190 9.07 -28.47 9.59
CA ILE A 190 9.08 -28.66 8.15
C ILE A 190 10.32 -27.93 7.59
N ALA A 191 11.11 -28.66 6.80
CA ALA A 191 12.37 -28.12 6.28
C ALA A 191 12.15 -26.89 5.38
N ILE A 192 13.05 -25.90 5.52
CA ILE A 192 13.13 -24.66 4.72
C ILE A 192 13.16 -24.94 3.20
N HIS A 193 13.60 -26.14 2.80
CA HIS A 193 13.85 -26.52 1.42
C HIS A 193 12.66 -27.25 0.79
N GLY A 194 12.14 -26.69 -0.31
CA GLY A 194 11.17 -27.37 -1.19
C GLY A 194 9.92 -26.54 -1.44
N ARG A 195 8.75 -27.17 -1.42
CA ARG A 195 7.47 -26.52 -1.76
C ARG A 195 7.02 -25.43 -0.78
N TYR A 196 7.53 -25.44 0.46
CA TYR A 196 7.14 -24.48 1.51
C TYR A 196 8.12 -23.32 1.67
N SER A 197 9.15 -23.21 0.83
CA SER A 197 10.19 -22.18 0.97
C SER A 197 9.63 -20.75 1.05
N LEU A 198 8.55 -20.42 0.31
CA LEU A 198 7.93 -19.10 0.41
C LEU A 198 7.39 -18.76 1.80
N LEU A 199 6.96 -19.74 2.62
CA LEU A 199 6.44 -19.48 3.96
C LEU A 199 7.51 -18.98 4.94
N HIS A 200 8.78 -19.06 4.55
CA HIS A 200 9.92 -18.45 5.25
C HIS A 200 10.28 -17.05 4.72
N SER A 201 9.47 -16.52 3.80
CA SER A 201 9.64 -15.19 3.20
C SER A 201 8.44 -14.28 3.47
N PRO A 202 8.68 -12.98 3.72
CA PRO A 202 7.62 -11.97 3.78
C PRO A 202 6.74 -11.93 2.54
N THR A 203 7.28 -12.29 1.38
CA THR A 203 6.55 -12.30 0.11
C THR A 203 5.37 -13.28 0.10
N SER A 204 5.39 -14.32 0.95
CA SER A 204 4.27 -15.28 1.04
C SER A 204 2.94 -14.60 1.34
N VAL A 205 2.91 -13.56 2.18
CA VAL A 205 1.67 -12.84 2.51
C VAL A 205 1.03 -12.27 1.24
N ALA A 206 1.84 -11.68 0.36
CA ALA A 206 1.39 -11.11 -0.89
C ALA A 206 0.99 -12.16 -1.93
N VAL A 207 1.73 -13.28 -1.99
CA VAL A 207 1.37 -14.40 -2.87
C VAL A 207 0.06 -15.05 -2.43
N LEU A 208 -0.16 -15.25 -1.13
CA LEU A 208 -1.40 -15.81 -0.57
C LEU A 208 -2.61 -14.92 -0.87
N GLU A 209 -2.45 -13.62 -0.69
CA GLU A 209 -3.51 -12.65 -0.98
C GLU A 209 -3.91 -12.73 -2.47
N ARG A 210 -2.93 -12.75 -3.38
CA ARG A 210 -3.20 -12.94 -4.82
C ARG A 210 -3.76 -14.30 -5.18
N LEU A 211 -3.28 -15.37 -4.53
CA LEU A 211 -3.74 -16.72 -4.78
C LEU A 211 -5.24 -16.87 -4.48
N LEU A 212 -5.76 -16.11 -3.51
CA LEU A 212 -7.15 -16.19 -3.08
C LEU A 212 -8.08 -15.28 -3.86
N THR A 213 -7.58 -14.17 -4.39
CA THR A 213 -8.41 -13.19 -5.12
C THR A 213 -8.30 -13.32 -6.64
N GLU A 214 -7.10 -13.58 -7.16
CA GLU A 214 -6.78 -13.56 -8.59
C GLU A 214 -5.84 -14.74 -8.97
N PRO A 215 -6.23 -15.99 -8.70
CA PRO A 215 -5.35 -17.16 -8.88
C PRO A 215 -4.89 -17.38 -10.32
N ALA A 216 -5.74 -17.09 -11.31
CA ALA A 216 -5.43 -17.27 -12.72
C ALA A 216 -4.38 -16.27 -13.20
N ALA A 217 -4.56 -14.98 -12.89
CA ALA A 217 -3.60 -13.93 -13.23
C ALA A 217 -2.27 -14.15 -12.50
N LEU A 218 -2.31 -14.57 -11.23
CA LEU A 218 -1.09 -14.90 -10.51
C LEU A 218 -0.33 -16.05 -11.18
N ARG A 219 -1.01 -17.10 -11.66
CA ARG A 219 -0.35 -18.22 -12.34
C ARG A 219 0.33 -17.77 -13.63
N GLU A 220 -0.34 -16.94 -14.42
CA GLU A 220 0.23 -16.40 -15.66
C GLU A 220 1.52 -15.60 -15.42
N GLU A 221 1.50 -14.66 -14.47
CA GLU A 221 2.67 -13.87 -14.10
C GLU A 221 3.77 -14.74 -13.45
N TRP A 222 3.39 -15.77 -12.70
CA TRP A 222 4.32 -16.72 -12.09
C TRP A 222 5.11 -17.52 -13.12
N ASP A 223 4.39 -18.02 -14.14
CA ASP A 223 4.98 -18.78 -15.24
C ASP A 223 5.86 -17.86 -16.12
N ALA A 224 5.43 -16.62 -16.36
CA ALA A 224 6.21 -15.61 -17.09
C ALA A 224 7.52 -15.23 -16.37
N ALA A 225 7.52 -15.25 -15.03
CA ALA A 225 8.70 -15.00 -14.20
C ALA A 225 9.59 -16.25 -14.00
N GLU A 226 9.28 -17.37 -14.65
CA GLU A 226 9.98 -18.65 -14.52
C GLU A 226 10.11 -19.13 -13.06
N LEU A 227 9.14 -18.79 -12.21
CA LEU A 227 9.15 -19.13 -10.80
C LEU A 227 8.73 -20.60 -10.56
N PRO A 228 9.28 -21.28 -9.55
CA PRO A 228 8.94 -22.68 -9.30
C PRO A 228 7.44 -22.90 -9.05
N PRO A 229 6.73 -23.73 -9.83
CA PRO A 229 5.28 -23.94 -9.66
C PRO A 229 4.94 -24.61 -8.32
N ALA A 230 5.88 -25.43 -7.81
CA ALA A 230 5.77 -26.11 -6.52
C ALA A 230 5.58 -25.14 -5.34
N TRP A 231 6.02 -23.88 -5.45
CA TRP A 231 5.82 -22.89 -4.39
C TRP A 231 4.35 -22.46 -4.26
N LEU A 232 3.66 -22.23 -5.38
CA LEU A 232 2.21 -21.96 -5.37
C LEU A 232 1.42 -23.17 -4.88
N GLU A 233 1.81 -24.38 -5.29
CA GLU A 233 1.21 -25.63 -4.81
C GLU A 233 1.41 -25.81 -3.30
N GLY A 234 2.61 -25.52 -2.80
CA GLY A 234 2.92 -25.57 -1.37
C GLY A 234 2.06 -24.61 -0.55
N LEU A 235 1.91 -23.35 -0.99
CA LEU A 235 1.02 -22.38 -0.36
C LEU A 235 -0.44 -22.78 -0.43
N THR A 236 -0.90 -23.29 -1.58
CA THR A 236 -2.28 -23.78 -1.75
C THR A 236 -2.57 -24.94 -0.80
N THR A 237 -1.62 -25.87 -0.67
CA THR A 237 -1.75 -27.03 0.23
C THR A 237 -1.76 -26.59 1.70
N ALA A 238 -0.79 -25.77 2.11
CA ALA A 238 -0.70 -25.26 3.47
C ALA A 238 -1.93 -24.44 3.87
N TRP A 239 -2.49 -23.68 2.93
CA TRP A 239 -3.74 -22.96 3.15
C TRP A 239 -4.92 -23.92 3.28
N GLY A 240 -5.03 -24.92 2.39
CA GLY A 240 -6.19 -25.81 2.26
C GLY A 240 -6.30 -26.94 3.28
N GLU A 241 -5.28 -27.20 4.10
CA GLU A 241 -5.36 -28.24 5.13
C GLU A 241 -6.52 -27.95 6.12
N PRO A 242 -7.37 -28.96 6.40
CA PRO A 242 -8.54 -28.78 7.26
C PRO A 242 -8.14 -28.46 8.70
N GLN A 243 -9.02 -27.69 9.35
CA GLN A 243 -8.92 -27.21 10.74
C GLN A 243 -8.96 -28.34 11.77
#